data_AF-A0A6G5A878-F1
#
_entry.id   AF-A0A6G5A878-F1
#
_cell.length_a   1.000
_cell.length_b   1.000
_cell.length_c   1.000
_cell.angle_alpha   90.00
_cell.angle_beta   90.00
_cell.angle_gamma   90.00
#
_symmetry.space_group_name_H-M   'P 1'
#
loop_
_entity.id
_entity.type
_entity.pdbx_description
1 polymer ?
#
loop_
_entity_poly.entity_id
_entity_poly.type
_entity_poly.pdbx_seq_one_letter_code
_entity_poly.pdbx_strand_id
1 'polypeptide(L)'
;MTAPGSSCPNMTSPSTTQVTVLTSKTPVDFHGNTYEDADDWLEEFERTANVNGWNAAQKLGYVYFPLQDGARTWFTNRVWSTWDEFRRKFLDTFANTERREHAQRLLESRIQKPNESVAMFVEDMARLFHRADPDMSENRKISHLMRGVKEQLFAGLVWNPPSSVDEFSKEATAIERALQLRYRQYDRPNNSGQISATAVTTVTPD
;
A
#
# COMPACT_ATOMS: atom_id res chain seq x y z
N MET A 1 32.49 -50.09 55.83
CA MET A 1 32.49 -48.62 55.78
C MET A 1 31.81 -48.18 54.49
N THR A 2 30.53 -47.83 54.54
CA THR A 2 29.80 -47.21 53.42
C THR A 2 28.63 -46.44 54.00
N ALA A 3 28.71 -45.11 53.97
CA ALA A 3 27.68 -44.18 54.43
C ALA A 3 26.89 -43.63 53.22
N PRO A 4 25.62 -43.23 53.39
CA PRO A 4 24.68 -43.02 52.30
C PRO A 4 24.79 -41.63 51.66
N GLY A 5 24.39 -41.56 50.39
CA GLY A 5 24.46 -40.37 49.55
C GLY A 5 23.50 -39.27 49.96
N SER A 6 24.04 -38.05 50.07
CA SER A 6 23.29 -36.80 50.21
C SER A 6 22.86 -36.30 48.84
N SER A 7 21.54 -36.19 48.64
CA SER A 7 20.93 -35.55 47.48
C SER A 7 20.76 -34.05 47.76
N CYS A 8 21.43 -33.19 46.99
CA CYS A 8 21.24 -31.74 47.04
C CYS A 8 20.17 -31.32 46.02
N PRO A 9 19.28 -30.37 46.35
CA PRO A 9 18.20 -29.94 45.47
C PRO A 9 18.71 -29.05 44.32
N ASN A 10 18.10 -29.27 43.16
CA ASN A 10 18.35 -28.63 41.88
C ASN A 10 18.04 -27.12 41.96
N MET A 11 19.06 -26.25 41.86
CA MET A 11 18.88 -24.80 41.77
C MET A 11 18.37 -24.47 40.36
N THR A 12 17.09 -24.16 40.26
CA THR A 12 16.46 -23.67 39.02
C THR A 12 17.04 -22.29 38.70
N SER A 13 17.62 -22.18 37.50
CA SER A 13 18.26 -20.97 36.99
C SER A 13 17.29 -19.78 36.93
N PRO A 14 17.76 -18.54 37.13
CA PRO A 14 16.93 -17.35 36.93
C PRO A 14 16.56 -17.21 35.46
N SER A 15 15.27 -17.09 35.18
CA SER A 15 14.74 -16.79 33.84
C SER A 15 15.22 -15.41 33.40
N THR A 16 16.11 -15.37 32.40
CA THR A 16 16.51 -14.14 31.73
C THR A 16 15.29 -13.51 31.07
N THR A 17 14.77 -12.45 31.65
CA THR A 17 13.81 -11.54 30.99
C THR A 17 14.52 -10.92 29.80
N GLN A 18 14.17 -11.36 28.58
CA GLN A 18 14.65 -10.70 27.38
C GLN A 18 13.97 -9.33 27.28
N VAL A 19 14.74 -8.27 27.46
CA VAL A 19 14.32 -6.91 27.15
C VAL A 19 14.30 -6.78 25.63
N THR A 20 13.11 -6.80 25.03
CA THR A 20 12.96 -6.48 23.60
C THR A 20 13.21 -4.98 23.43
N VAL A 21 14.40 -4.62 22.93
CA VAL A 21 14.73 -3.25 22.55
C VAL A 21 13.90 -2.90 21.30
N LEU A 22 12.81 -2.16 21.47
CA LEU A 22 12.13 -1.51 20.35
C LEU A 22 13.11 -0.49 19.74
N THR A 23 13.53 -0.73 18.50
CA THR A 23 14.37 0.22 17.77
C THR A 23 13.53 1.42 17.37
N SER A 24 13.76 2.56 18.03
CA SER A 24 13.12 3.84 17.68
C SER A 24 13.50 4.24 16.25
N LYS A 25 12.50 4.50 15.41
CA LYS A 25 12.71 4.95 14.02
C LYS A 25 12.88 6.47 14.00
N THR A 26 13.87 6.96 13.28
CA THR A 26 14.09 8.40 13.08
C THR A 26 13.33 8.87 11.84
N PRO A 27 12.53 9.95 11.91
CA PRO A 27 11.87 10.52 10.74
C PRO A 27 12.88 11.03 9.71
N VAL A 28 12.46 11.09 8.43
CA VAL A 28 13.26 11.64 7.33
C VAL A 28 13.32 13.17 7.43
N ASP A 29 14.43 13.78 7.02
CA ASP A 29 14.55 15.25 6.99
C ASP A 29 13.66 15.89 5.90
N PHE A 30 13.24 17.13 6.13
CA PHE A 30 12.49 17.96 5.18
C PHE A 30 12.99 19.39 5.17
N HIS A 31 13.41 19.87 4.02
CA HIS A 31 14.05 21.18 3.84
C HIS A 31 13.05 22.23 3.35
N GLY A 32 11.92 21.80 2.76
CA GLY A 32 10.88 22.68 2.21
C GLY A 32 11.20 23.18 0.81
N ASN A 33 11.97 22.41 0.05
CA ASN A 33 12.29 22.75 -1.35
C ASN A 33 11.22 22.21 -2.32
N THR A 34 11.24 22.66 -3.58
CA THR A 34 10.24 22.29 -4.59
C THR A 34 10.33 20.82 -5.05
N TYR A 35 11.45 20.14 -4.80
CA TYR A 35 11.67 18.75 -5.21
C TYR A 35 11.14 17.74 -4.18
N GLU A 36 11.06 18.16 -2.92
CA GLU A 36 10.42 17.41 -1.84
C GLU A 36 8.91 17.47 -1.97
N ASP A 37 8.26 16.42 -1.48
CA ASP A 37 6.81 16.34 -1.44
C ASP A 37 6.32 16.38 0.01
N ALA A 38 5.59 17.45 0.32
CA ALA A 38 5.08 17.70 1.66
C ALA A 38 4.07 16.62 2.10
N ASP A 39 3.21 16.14 1.19
CA ASP A 39 2.25 15.08 1.48
C ASP A 39 2.97 13.75 1.82
N ASP A 40 3.86 13.28 0.95
CA ASP A 40 4.62 12.04 1.16
C ASP A 40 5.48 12.10 2.43
N TRP A 41 6.12 13.24 2.68
CA TRP A 41 6.93 13.43 3.88
C TRP A 41 6.08 13.39 5.15
N LEU A 42 4.92 14.04 5.15
CA LEU A 42 4.03 14.07 6.31
C LEU A 42 3.48 12.67 6.62
N GLU A 43 3.10 11.90 5.60
CA GLU A 43 2.67 10.51 5.76
C GLU A 43 3.78 9.64 6.39
N GLU A 44 5.02 9.79 5.93
CA GLU A 44 6.17 9.05 6.46
C GLU A 44 6.48 9.45 7.91
N PHE A 45 6.37 10.74 8.23
CA PHE A 45 6.50 11.22 9.60
C PHE A 45 5.42 10.62 10.51
N GLU A 46 4.16 10.62 10.07
CA GLU A 46 3.05 10.05 10.85
C GLU A 46 3.19 8.54 11.03
N ARG A 47 3.67 7.82 10.00
CA ARG A 47 4.00 6.39 10.06
C ARG A 47 5.10 6.13 11.10
N THR A 48 6.17 6.92 11.07
CA THR A 48 7.27 6.84 12.04
C THR A 48 6.77 7.13 13.46
N ALA A 49 5.94 8.15 13.62
CA ALA A 49 5.34 8.51 14.89
C ALA A 49 4.46 7.39 15.46
N ASN A 50 3.70 6.69 14.60
CA ASN A 50 2.87 5.56 15.01
C ASN A 50 3.73 4.37 15.47
N VAL A 51 4.82 4.06 14.76
CA VAL A 51 5.78 3.01 15.16
C VAL A 51 6.43 3.33 16.51
N ASN A 52 6.73 4.60 16.76
CA ASN A 52 7.34 5.05 18.00
C ASN A 52 6.31 5.30 19.13
N GLY A 53 5.01 5.12 18.87
CA GLY A 53 3.94 5.32 19.86
C GLY A 53 3.72 6.77 20.28
N TRP A 54 4.01 7.74 19.40
CA TRP A 54 3.88 9.17 19.72
C TRP A 54 2.43 9.64 19.68
N ASN A 55 1.99 10.30 20.74
CA ASN A 55 0.71 11.01 20.79
C ASN A 55 0.80 12.38 20.06
N ALA A 56 -0.34 13.07 19.90
CA ALA A 56 -0.41 14.34 19.15
C ALA A 56 0.52 15.45 19.70
N ALA A 57 0.67 15.55 21.03
CA ALA A 57 1.56 16.53 21.64
C ALA A 57 3.05 16.18 21.39
N GLN A 58 3.40 14.88 21.45
CA GLN A 58 4.73 14.39 21.13
C GLN A 58 5.06 14.59 19.65
N LYS A 59 4.12 14.32 18.73
CA LYS A 59 4.29 14.60 17.30
C LYS A 59 4.66 16.07 17.08
N LEU A 60 3.94 16.99 17.73
CA LEU A 60 4.19 18.42 17.60
C LEU A 60 5.54 18.87 18.18
N GLY A 61 6.00 18.25 19.27
CA GLY A 61 7.34 18.50 19.81
C GLY A 61 8.46 17.92 18.94
N TYR A 62 8.24 16.73 18.37
CA TYR A 62 9.26 16.00 17.63
C TYR A 62 9.36 16.36 16.15
N VAL A 63 8.31 16.93 15.55
CA VAL A 63 8.33 17.37 14.15
C VAL A 63 9.37 18.45 13.89
N TYR A 64 9.76 19.21 14.92
CA TYR A 64 10.81 20.22 14.80
C TYR A 64 12.17 19.64 14.36
N PHE A 65 12.53 18.45 14.85
CA PHE A 65 13.85 17.85 14.60
C PHE A 65 14.13 17.54 13.12
N PRO A 66 13.24 16.84 12.39
CA PRO A 66 13.45 16.55 10.97
C PRO A 66 13.25 17.75 10.04
N LEU A 67 12.63 18.85 10.49
CA LEU A 67 12.53 20.05 9.67
C LEU A 67 13.91 20.73 9.59
N GLN A 68 14.36 21.04 8.39
CA GLN A 68 15.64 21.71 8.10
C GLN A 68 15.40 23.02 7.33
N ASP A 69 16.44 23.85 7.22
CA ASP A 69 16.49 25.08 6.41
C ASP A 69 15.24 25.99 6.52
N GLY A 70 14.60 26.26 5.38
CA GLY A 70 13.43 27.11 5.27
C GLY A 70 12.22 26.54 6.01
N ALA A 71 12.06 25.22 6.01
CA ALA A 71 10.97 24.56 6.73
C ALA A 71 11.12 24.68 8.25
N ARG A 72 12.34 24.56 8.78
CA ARG A 72 12.60 24.79 10.21
C ARG A 72 12.31 26.24 10.61
N THR A 73 12.78 27.19 9.82
CA THR A 73 12.54 28.62 10.06
C THR A 73 11.06 28.96 10.01
N TRP A 74 10.32 28.36 9.05
CA TRP A 74 8.88 28.50 8.97
C TRP A 74 8.17 27.95 10.22
N PHE A 75 8.65 26.85 10.80
CA PHE A 75 8.09 26.27 12.01
C PHE A 75 8.32 27.16 13.25
N THR A 76 9.55 27.66 13.45
CA THR A 76 9.90 28.45 14.64
C THR A 76 9.23 29.82 14.69
N ASN A 77 8.87 30.38 13.55
CA ASN A 77 8.22 31.69 13.45
C ASN A 77 6.73 31.67 13.87
N ARG A 78 6.21 30.52 14.31
CA ARG A 78 4.79 30.30 14.60
C ARG A 78 4.62 29.59 15.94
N VAL A 79 3.48 29.83 16.56
CA VAL A 79 3.03 29.07 17.75
C VAL A 79 2.06 28.00 17.28
N TRP A 80 2.25 26.79 17.80
CA TRP A 80 1.46 25.62 17.41
C TRP A 80 0.70 25.10 18.62
N SER A 81 -0.62 24.95 18.49
CA SER A 81 -1.46 24.46 19.59
C SER A 81 -1.86 23.01 19.42
N THR A 82 -2.05 22.54 18.18
CA THR A 82 -2.49 21.19 17.87
C THR A 82 -1.74 20.63 16.67
N TRP A 83 -1.64 19.30 16.60
CA TRP A 83 -1.06 18.61 15.44
C TRP A 83 -1.88 18.87 14.16
N ASP A 84 -3.21 18.90 14.26
CA ASP A 84 -4.08 19.13 13.11
C ASP A 84 -3.90 20.53 12.50
N GLU A 85 -3.69 21.54 13.36
CA GLU A 85 -3.37 22.90 12.89
C GLU A 85 -2.03 22.93 12.14
N PHE A 86 -1.01 22.26 12.67
CA PHE A 86 0.29 22.12 12.01
C PHE A 86 0.14 21.45 10.66
N ARG A 87 -0.49 20.26 10.59
CA ARG A 87 -0.70 19.50 9.36
C ARG A 87 -1.36 20.35 8.27
N ARG A 88 -2.45 21.04 8.60
CA ARG A 88 -3.17 21.88 7.65
C ARG A 88 -2.30 23.03 7.12
N LYS A 89 -1.62 23.77 8.00
CA LYS A 89 -0.77 24.90 7.58
C LYS A 89 0.48 24.46 6.83
N PHE A 90 1.03 23.30 7.20
CA PHE A 90 2.19 22.70 6.55
C PHE A 90 1.87 22.36 5.10
N LEU A 91 0.77 21.65 4.86
CA LEU A 91 0.31 21.35 3.51
C LEU A 91 -0.08 22.62 2.75
N ASP A 92 -0.75 23.59 3.38
CA ASP A 92 -1.07 24.88 2.73
C ASP A 92 0.18 25.65 2.26
N THR A 93 1.30 25.56 2.99
CA THR A 93 2.54 26.26 2.63
C THR A 93 3.40 25.48 1.64
N PHE A 94 3.56 24.17 1.85
CA PHE A 94 4.57 23.36 1.16
C PHE A 94 4.00 22.34 0.17
N ALA A 95 2.67 22.11 0.16
CA ALA A 95 2.09 21.23 -0.86
C ALA A 95 2.27 21.85 -2.24
N ASN A 96 2.74 21.04 -3.18
CA ASN A 96 2.99 21.50 -4.53
C ASN A 96 1.69 21.43 -5.35
N THR A 97 1.10 22.60 -5.65
CA THR A 97 -0.09 22.73 -6.51
C THR A 97 0.08 22.02 -7.85
N GLU A 98 1.26 22.10 -8.48
CA GLU A 98 1.53 21.44 -9.76
C GLU A 98 1.46 19.91 -9.65
N ARG A 99 1.90 19.34 -8.52
CA ARG A 99 1.80 17.89 -8.27
C ARG A 99 0.36 17.46 -8.07
N ARG A 100 -0.45 18.27 -7.37
CA ARG A 100 -1.88 18.00 -7.19
C ARG A 100 -2.62 18.04 -8.53
N GLU A 101 -2.33 19.05 -9.36
CA GLU A 101 -2.84 19.11 -10.72
C GLU A 101 -2.36 17.95 -11.60
N HIS A 102 -1.10 17.53 -11.45
CA HIS A 102 -0.59 16.35 -12.16
C HIS A 102 -1.32 15.07 -11.73
N ALA A 103 -1.56 14.88 -10.43
CA ALA A 103 -2.36 13.77 -9.92
C ALA A 103 -3.78 13.79 -10.47
N GLN A 104 -4.40 14.97 -10.58
CA GLN A 104 -5.72 15.14 -11.19
C GLN A 104 -5.72 14.75 -12.68
N ARG A 105 -4.74 15.21 -13.46
CA ARG A 105 -4.58 14.80 -14.87
C ARG A 105 -4.35 13.29 -15.01
N LEU A 106 -3.62 12.68 -14.07
CA LEU A 106 -3.41 11.24 -14.06
C LEU A 106 -4.71 10.50 -13.73
N LEU A 107 -5.51 10.95 -12.76
CA LEU A 107 -6.85 10.42 -12.48
C LEU A 107 -7.78 10.46 -13.70
N GLU A 108 -7.69 11.52 -14.49
CA GLU A 108 -8.50 11.70 -15.72
C GLU A 108 -8.08 10.74 -16.84
N SER A 109 -6.83 10.29 -16.88
CA SER A 109 -6.32 9.39 -17.92
C SER A 109 -6.12 7.94 -17.45
N ARG A 110 -6.27 7.67 -16.15
CA ARG A 110 -6.01 6.35 -15.57
C ARG A 110 -7.06 5.33 -16.00
N ILE A 111 -6.58 4.27 -16.65
CA ILE A 111 -7.34 3.07 -17.03
C ILE A 111 -6.61 1.83 -16.52
N GLN A 112 -7.34 0.77 -16.19
CA GLN A 112 -6.79 -0.51 -15.76
C GLN A 112 -5.99 -1.16 -16.91
N LYS A 113 -4.72 -1.48 -16.67
CA LYS A 113 -3.83 -2.04 -17.69
C LYS A 113 -4.22 -3.49 -18.03
N PRO A 114 -3.93 -4.01 -19.23
CA PRO A 114 -4.27 -5.38 -19.62
C PRO A 114 -3.80 -6.46 -18.64
N ASN A 115 -2.57 -6.32 -18.13
CA ASN A 115 -1.93 -7.27 -17.20
C ASN A 115 -2.01 -6.83 -15.73
N GLU A 116 -2.85 -5.86 -15.41
CA GLU A 116 -3.05 -5.37 -14.06
C GLU A 116 -4.29 -6.00 -13.43
N SER A 117 -4.15 -6.50 -12.20
CA SER A 117 -5.29 -6.97 -11.41
C SER A 117 -6.14 -5.79 -10.94
N VAL A 118 -7.44 -6.04 -10.74
CA VAL A 118 -8.32 -4.97 -10.27
C VAL A 118 -7.93 -4.45 -8.88
N ALA A 119 -7.39 -5.31 -8.02
CA ALA A 119 -6.88 -4.89 -6.71
C ALA A 119 -5.75 -3.85 -6.85
N MET A 120 -4.75 -4.10 -7.71
CA MET A 120 -3.66 -3.15 -7.93
C MET A 120 -4.14 -1.84 -8.56
N PHE A 121 -5.11 -1.92 -9.47
CA PHE A 121 -5.74 -0.74 -10.04
C PHE A 121 -6.45 0.10 -8.97
N VAL A 122 -7.22 -0.52 -8.07
CA VAL A 122 -7.92 0.18 -6.99
C VAL A 122 -6.94 0.84 -6.02
N GLU A 123 -5.84 0.16 -5.65
CA GLU A 123 -4.81 0.75 -4.77
C GLU A 123 -4.15 1.98 -5.40
N ASP A 124 -3.79 1.89 -6.69
CA ASP A 124 -3.24 3.03 -7.43
C ASP A 124 -4.24 4.20 -7.50
N MET A 125 -5.52 3.90 -7.73
CA MET A 125 -6.58 4.92 -7.77
C MET A 125 -6.79 5.55 -6.40
N ALA A 126 -6.75 4.77 -5.31
CA ALA A 126 -6.86 5.27 -3.95
C ALA A 126 -5.74 6.26 -3.61
N ARG A 127 -4.49 5.93 -3.98
CA ARG A 127 -3.35 6.86 -3.86
C ARG A 127 -3.60 8.16 -4.64
N LEU A 128 -4.09 8.05 -5.88
CA LEU A 128 -4.35 9.22 -6.71
C LEU A 128 -5.50 10.08 -6.19
N PHE A 129 -6.56 9.47 -5.63
CA PHE A 129 -7.63 10.21 -4.96
C PHE A 129 -7.09 11.02 -3.80
N HIS A 130 -6.28 10.39 -2.94
CA HIS A 130 -5.67 11.08 -1.80
C HIS A 130 -4.81 12.28 -2.25
N ARG A 131 -3.97 12.07 -3.28
CA ARG A 131 -3.04 13.09 -3.78
C ARG A 131 -3.74 14.25 -4.52
N ALA A 132 -4.83 13.97 -5.24
CA ALA A 132 -5.55 14.98 -6.00
C ALA A 132 -6.53 15.78 -5.13
N ASP A 133 -7.29 15.08 -4.29
CA ASP A 133 -8.39 15.64 -3.49
C ASP A 133 -8.70 14.69 -2.30
N PRO A 134 -8.10 14.94 -1.11
CA PRO A 134 -8.33 14.12 0.08
C PRO A 134 -9.80 13.99 0.48
N ASP A 135 -10.62 15.01 0.15
CA ASP A 135 -12.03 15.10 0.50
C ASP A 135 -12.94 14.66 -0.67
N MET A 136 -12.39 13.96 -1.67
CA MET A 136 -13.16 13.48 -2.81
C MET A 136 -14.32 12.58 -2.36
N SER A 137 -15.54 12.94 -2.76
CA SER A 137 -16.74 12.16 -2.48
C SER A 137 -16.67 10.74 -3.08
N GLU A 138 -17.26 9.75 -2.42
CA GLU A 138 -17.32 8.36 -2.92
C GLU A 138 -17.90 8.28 -4.34
N ASN A 139 -18.96 9.03 -4.66
CA ASN A 139 -19.56 9.05 -6.00
C ASN A 139 -18.56 9.47 -7.09
N ARG A 140 -17.71 10.46 -6.81
CA ARG A 140 -16.64 10.87 -7.74
C ARG A 140 -15.59 9.78 -7.90
N LYS A 141 -15.16 9.15 -6.79
CA LYS A 141 -14.21 8.03 -6.83
C LYS A 141 -14.75 6.87 -7.68
N ILE A 142 -16.01 6.49 -7.45
CA ILE A 142 -16.70 5.48 -8.26
C ILE A 142 -16.74 5.86 -9.73
N SER A 143 -17.06 7.12 -10.06
CA SER A 143 -17.07 7.57 -11.46
C SER A 143 -15.70 7.40 -12.14
N HIS A 144 -14.61 7.70 -11.44
CA HIS A 144 -13.25 7.48 -11.94
C HIS A 144 -12.94 5.99 -12.10
N LEU A 145 -13.33 5.15 -11.13
CA LEU A 145 -13.12 3.70 -11.17
C LEU A 145 -13.90 3.04 -12.31
N MET A 146 -15.19 3.33 -12.44
CA MET A 146 -16.07 2.79 -13.48
C MET A 146 -15.61 3.19 -14.88
N ARG A 147 -15.07 4.41 -15.06
CA ARG A 147 -14.52 4.86 -16.34
C ARG A 147 -13.21 4.15 -16.70
N GLY A 148 -12.39 3.81 -15.70
CA GLY A 148 -11.07 3.24 -15.92
C GLY A 148 -11.02 1.71 -15.96
N VAL A 149 -12.02 1.02 -15.43
CA VAL A 149 -12.02 -0.45 -15.30
C VAL A 149 -12.11 -1.16 -16.66
N LYS A 150 -11.55 -2.38 -16.76
CA LYS A 150 -11.68 -3.21 -17.97
C LYS A 150 -13.13 -3.46 -18.35
N GLU A 151 -13.42 -3.47 -19.64
CA GLU A 151 -14.77 -3.70 -20.21
C GLU A 151 -15.46 -4.96 -19.65
N GLN A 152 -14.71 -6.06 -19.51
CA GLN A 152 -15.23 -7.33 -18.99
C GLN A 152 -15.72 -7.22 -17.54
N LEU A 153 -15.11 -6.34 -16.73
CA LEU A 153 -15.52 -6.08 -15.36
C LEU A 153 -16.66 -5.05 -15.34
N PHE A 154 -16.56 -4.00 -16.16
CA PHE A 154 -17.60 -2.97 -16.30
C PHE A 154 -18.97 -3.57 -16.60
N ALA A 155 -19.03 -4.53 -17.54
CA ALA A 155 -20.27 -5.20 -17.90
C ALA A 155 -20.96 -5.88 -16.70
N GLY A 156 -20.19 -6.44 -15.75
CA GLY A 156 -20.74 -7.03 -14.53
C GLY A 156 -21.15 -5.99 -13.49
N LEU A 157 -20.37 -4.92 -13.35
CA LEU A 157 -20.61 -3.84 -12.38
C LEU A 157 -21.82 -2.96 -12.73
N VAL A 158 -22.20 -2.84 -14.01
CA VAL A 158 -23.40 -2.06 -14.39
C VAL A 158 -24.70 -2.72 -13.90
N TRP A 159 -24.72 -4.04 -13.74
CA TRP A 159 -25.90 -4.76 -13.25
C TRP A 159 -26.15 -4.54 -11.75
N ASN A 160 -25.10 -4.30 -10.97
CA ASN A 160 -25.18 -3.88 -9.58
C ASN A 160 -24.18 -2.75 -9.34
N PRO A 161 -24.54 -1.48 -9.57
CA PRO A 161 -23.59 -0.39 -9.54
C PRO A 161 -23.09 -0.14 -8.11
N PRO A 162 -21.77 -0.18 -7.87
CA PRO A 162 -21.22 0.03 -6.54
C PRO A 162 -21.37 1.48 -6.08
N SER A 163 -21.62 1.66 -4.80
CA SER A 163 -21.82 2.96 -4.14
C SER A 163 -20.58 3.46 -3.38
N SER A 164 -19.58 2.60 -3.20
CA SER A 164 -18.34 2.91 -2.49
C SER A 164 -17.13 2.19 -3.09
N VAL A 165 -15.93 2.72 -2.85
CA VAL A 165 -14.68 2.10 -3.34
C VAL A 165 -14.51 0.67 -2.81
N ASP A 166 -14.93 0.41 -1.58
CA ASP A 166 -14.90 -0.92 -0.96
C ASP A 166 -15.84 -1.91 -1.66
N GLU A 167 -17.07 -1.48 -1.97
CA GLU A 167 -18.04 -2.28 -2.73
C GLU A 167 -17.53 -2.57 -4.15
N PHE A 168 -17.03 -1.54 -4.85
CA PHE A 168 -16.41 -1.70 -6.17
C PHE A 168 -15.28 -2.73 -6.12
N SER A 169 -14.38 -2.62 -5.14
CA SER A 169 -13.23 -3.52 -4.99
C SER A 169 -13.69 -4.98 -4.79
N LYS A 170 -14.68 -5.21 -3.92
CA LYS A 170 -15.22 -6.55 -3.66
C LYS A 170 -15.85 -7.16 -4.90
N GLU A 171 -16.74 -6.43 -5.56
CA GLU A 171 -17.48 -6.92 -6.72
C GLU A 171 -16.57 -7.15 -7.92
N ALA A 172 -15.73 -6.17 -8.24
CA ALA A 172 -14.84 -6.27 -9.38
C ALA A 172 -13.82 -7.40 -9.19
N THR A 173 -13.35 -7.63 -7.94
CA THR A 173 -12.49 -8.78 -7.62
C THR A 173 -13.24 -10.11 -7.77
N ALA A 174 -14.51 -10.17 -7.38
CA ALA A 174 -15.34 -11.38 -7.57
C ALA A 174 -15.53 -11.70 -9.06
N ILE A 175 -15.81 -10.69 -9.89
CA ILE A 175 -15.94 -10.84 -11.35
C ILE A 175 -14.59 -11.27 -11.94
N GLU A 176 -13.49 -10.63 -11.57
CA GLU A 176 -12.14 -10.99 -12.05
C GLU A 176 -11.80 -12.46 -11.75
N ARG A 177 -12.10 -12.93 -10.53
CA ARG A 177 -11.91 -14.34 -10.15
C ARG A 177 -12.78 -15.28 -10.97
N ALA A 178 -14.04 -14.94 -11.22
CA ALA A 178 -14.95 -15.74 -12.03
C ALA A 178 -14.44 -15.87 -13.48
N LEU A 179 -13.95 -14.76 -14.07
CA LEU A 179 -13.37 -14.76 -15.41
C LEU A 179 -12.08 -15.59 -15.48
N GLN A 180 -11.21 -15.51 -14.47
CA GLN A 180 -10.00 -16.33 -14.38
C GLN A 180 -10.31 -17.83 -14.29
N LEU A 181 -11.32 -18.21 -13.50
CA LEU A 181 -11.78 -19.61 -13.42
C LEU A 181 -12.30 -20.11 -14.76
N ARG A 182 -13.10 -19.29 -15.46
CA ARG A 182 -13.58 -19.60 -16.81
C ARG A 182 -12.42 -19.80 -17.79
N TYR A 183 -11.46 -18.89 -17.82
CA TYR A 183 -10.27 -19.02 -18.67
C TYR A 183 -9.54 -20.35 -18.40
N ARG A 184 -9.30 -20.70 -17.13
CA ARG A 184 -8.64 -21.97 -16.77
C ARG A 184 -9.43 -23.22 -17.18
N GLN A 185 -10.76 -23.16 -17.15
CA GLN A 185 -11.62 -24.29 -17.48
C GLN A 185 -11.73 -24.52 -18.99
N TYR A 186 -11.75 -23.45 -19.79
CA TYR A 186 -12.04 -23.52 -21.22
C TYR A 186 -10.82 -23.31 -22.14
N ASP A 187 -9.75 -22.62 -21.70
CA ASP A 187 -8.49 -22.49 -22.46
C ASP A 187 -7.47 -23.58 -22.10
N ARG A 188 -7.91 -24.83 -21.91
CA ARG A 188 -6.97 -25.96 -21.92
C ARG A 188 -6.39 -26.07 -23.34
N PRO A 189 -5.06 -25.88 -23.56
CA PRO A 189 -4.48 -26.09 -24.87
C PRO A 189 -4.73 -27.54 -25.29
N ASN A 190 -5.24 -27.72 -26.50
CA ASN A 190 -5.52 -29.00 -27.10
C ASN A 190 -4.20 -29.76 -27.37
N ASN A 191 -3.59 -30.35 -26.35
CA ASN A 191 -2.44 -31.24 -26.50
C ASN A 191 -2.92 -32.69 -26.69
N SER A 192 -3.75 -32.91 -27.72
CA SER A 192 -4.16 -34.23 -28.19
C SER A 192 -3.69 -34.44 -29.63
N GLY A 193 -2.37 -34.40 -29.83
CA GLY A 193 -1.79 -34.47 -31.18
C GLY A 193 -0.31 -34.86 -31.28
N GLN A 194 0.25 -35.55 -30.28
CA GLN A 194 1.50 -36.31 -30.48
C GLN A 194 1.27 -37.76 -30.07
N ILE A 195 0.55 -38.47 -30.92
CA ILE A 195 0.55 -39.94 -30.92
C ILE A 195 1.81 -40.34 -31.67
N SER A 196 2.64 -41.13 -30.99
CA SER A 196 3.87 -41.74 -31.47
C SER A 196 3.76 -42.28 -32.90
N ALA A 197 4.59 -41.76 -33.81
CA ALA A 197 4.90 -42.46 -35.04
C ALA A 197 5.98 -43.51 -34.73
N THR A 198 5.54 -44.69 -34.30
CA THR A 198 6.37 -45.89 -34.25
C THR A 198 6.67 -46.30 -35.69
N ALA A 199 7.82 -45.88 -36.23
CA ALA A 199 8.31 -46.39 -37.51
C ALA A 199 8.93 -47.78 -37.29
N VAL A 200 8.12 -48.82 -37.48
CA VAL A 200 8.58 -50.18 -37.75
C VAL A 200 8.82 -50.28 -39.26
N THR A 201 10.08 -50.43 -39.68
CA THR A 201 10.41 -51.00 -41.00
C THR A 201 11.62 -51.94 -40.86
N THR A 202 11.26 -53.20 -40.62
CA THR A 202 11.81 -54.41 -41.26
C THR A 202 13.22 -54.38 -41.87
N VAL A 203 14.09 -55.16 -41.22
CA VAL A 203 15.25 -55.86 -41.80
C VAL A 203 14.77 -56.86 -42.85
N THR A 204 15.48 -56.98 -43.98
CA THR A 204 15.58 -58.24 -44.75
C THR A 204 16.85 -58.25 -45.62
N PRO A 205 17.45 -59.43 -45.88
CA PRO A 205 18.86 -59.59 -46.28
C PRO A 205 19.04 -59.88 -47.78
N ASP A 206 20.23 -59.56 -48.31
CA ASP A 206 21.20 -60.49 -48.92
C ASP A 206 22.49 -59.73 -49.28
#